data_AF-A0A935NN62-F1
#
_entry.id   AF-A0A935NN62-F1
#
_cell.length_a   1.000
_cell.length_b   1.000
_cell.length_c   1.000
_cell.angle_alpha   90.00
_cell.angle_beta   90.00
_cell.angle_gamma   90.00
#
_symmetry.space_group_name_H-M   'P 1'
#
loop_
_entity.id
_entity.type
_entity.pdbx_description
1 polymer ?
#
loop_
_entity_poly.entity_id
_entity_poly.type
_entity_poly.pdbx_seq_one_letter_code
_entity_poly.pdbx_strand_id
1 'polypeptide(L)' 'MPTVMRMTGLGRSTIYRLIAEHKFPSPVRLGPRAVAWRSSDLDEWSEARPVASH' A
#
# COMPACT_ATOMS: atom_id res chain seq x y z
N MET A 1 9.18 5.21 -0.01
CA MET A 1 8.59 4.16 0.83
C MET A 1 8.19 4.55 2.27
N PRO A 2 8.68 5.65 2.90
CA PRO A 2 8.24 5.99 4.26
C PRO A 2 6.74 6.33 4.36
N THR A 3 6.19 7.01 3.35
CA THR A 3 4.81 7.50 3.35
C THR A 3 3.78 6.37 3.43
N VAL A 4 3.92 5.31 2.63
CA VAL A 4 2.95 4.20 2.64
C VAL A 4 3.03 3.37 3.91
N MET A 5 4.24 3.15 4.46
CA MET A 5 4.37 2.50 5.76
C MET A 5 3.69 3.30 6.87
N ARG A 6 3.78 4.64 6.83
CA ARG A 6 3.11 5.52 7.79
C ARG A 6 1.60 5.59 7.59
N MET A 7 1.12 5.63 6.35
CA MET A 7 -0.32 5.66 6.04
C MET A 7 -1.01 4.34 6.39
N THR A 8 -0.35 3.22 6.16
CA THR A 8 -0.93 1.88 6.37
C THR A 8 -0.59 1.30 7.74
N GLY A 9 0.40 1.85 8.44
CA GLY A 9 1.00 1.25 9.65
C GLY A 9 1.75 -0.06 9.38
N LEU A 10 1.89 -0.48 8.12
CA LEU A 10 2.45 -1.77 7.76
C LEU A 10 3.94 -1.68 7.46
N GLY A 11 4.67 -2.68 7.96
CA GLY A 11 6.08 -2.87 7.60
C GLY A 11 6.26 -3.23 6.12
N ARG A 12 7.44 -2.92 5.59
CA ARG A 12 7.79 -3.14 4.18
C ARG A 12 7.55 -4.57 3.71
N SER A 13 7.91 -5.56 4.53
CA SER A 13 7.70 -6.99 4.25
C SER A 13 6.21 -7.36 4.15
N THR A 14 5.38 -6.80 5.03
CA THR A 14 3.93 -7.00 4.99
C THR A 14 3.31 -6.39 3.74
N ILE A 15 3.77 -5.20 3.32
CA ILE A 15 3.32 -4.58 2.06
C ILE A 15 3.65 -5.50 0.88
N TYR A 16 4.89 -5.98 0.75
CA TYR A 16 5.26 -6.90 -0.33
C TYR A 16 4.48 -8.22 -0.28
N ARG A 17 4.23 -8.76 0.91
CA ARG A 17 3.40 -9.95 1.08
C ARG A 17 1.96 -9.70 0.64
N LEU A 18 1.35 -8.58 1.02
CA LEU A 18 -0.01 -8.25 0.60
C LEU A 18 -0.09 -7.96 -0.91
N ILE A 19 0.95 -7.38 -1.51
CA ILE A 19 1.05 -7.24 -2.98
C ILE A 19 1.06 -8.63 -3.63
N ALA A 20 1.85 -9.58 -3.09
CA ALA A 20 1.87 -10.96 -3.59
C ALA A 20 0.54 -11.70 -3.36
N GLU A 21 -0.17 -11.39 -2.27
CA GLU A 21 -1.50 -11.92 -1.98
C GLU A 21 -2.63 -11.19 -2.75
N HIS A 22 -2.32 -10.22 -3.62
CA HIS A 22 -3.31 -9.35 -4.30
C HIS A 22 -4.27 -8.61 -3.35
N LYS A 23 -3.84 -8.39 -2.10
CA LYS A 23 -4.58 -7.69 -1.03
C LYS A 23 -4.08 -6.28 -0.79
N PHE A 24 -3.21 -5.76 -1.65
CA PHE A 24 -2.68 -4.41 -1.61
C PHE A 24 -2.54 -3.88 -3.03
N PRO A 25 -2.76 -2.58 -3.26
CA PRO A 25 -2.63 -2.00 -4.59
C PRO A 25 -1.23 -2.20 -5.16
N SER A 26 -1.19 -2.57 -6.44
CA SER A 26 0.06 -2.82 -7.15
C SER A 26 0.88 -1.53 -7.28
N PRO A 27 2.15 -1.53 -6.86
CA PRO A 27 3.00 -0.36 -7.03
C PRO A 27 3.27 -0.08 -8.51
N VAL A 28 3.18 1.19 -8.89
CA VAL A 28 3.65 1.72 -10.17
C VAL A 28 5.16 1.94 -10.09
N ARG A 29 5.91 1.31 -10.99
CA ARG A 29 7.37 1.49 -11.08
C ARG A 29 7.68 2.83 -11.75
N LEU A 30 8.23 3.77 -10.99
CA LEU A 30 8.70 5.07 -11.49
C LEU A 30 10.18 5.03 -11.90
N GLY A 31 10.92 3.99 -11.50
CA GLY A 31 12.31 3.81 -11.86
C GLY A 31 12.93 2.53 -11.31
N PRO A 32 14.25 2.35 -11.46
CA PRO A 32 14.94 1.12 -11.09
C PRO A 32 14.82 0.74 -9.60
N ARG A 33 14.72 1.75 -8.72
CA ARG A 33 14.57 1.59 -7.27
C ARG A 33 13.40 2.39 -6.70
N ALA A 34 12.59 3.00 -7.56
CA ALA A 34 11.51 3.89 -7.18
C ALA A 34 10.18 3.27 -7.59
N VAL A 35 9.30 3.10 -6.59
CA VAL A 35 7.92 2.67 -6.76
C VAL A 35 7.00 3.67 -6.07
N ALA A 36 5.85 3.91 -6.66
CA ALA A 36 4.82 4.79 -6.14
C ALA A 36 3.45 4.11 -6.25
N TRP A 37 2.48 4.62 -5.53
CA TRP A 37 1.09 4.21 -5.61
C TRP A 37 0.25 5.41 -6.00
N ARG A 38 -0.84 5.16 -6.72
CA ARG A 38 -1.83 6.21 -6.91
C ARG A 38 -2.56 6.43 -5.60
N SER A 39 -2.83 7.68 -5.28
CA SER A 39 -3.61 8.03 -4.08
C SER A 39 -4.97 7.34 -4.12
N SER A 40 -5.65 7.36 -5.27
CA SER A 40 -6.95 6.70 -5.48
C SER A 40 -6.94 5.20 -5.17
N ASP A 41 -5.86 4.48 -5.54
CA ASP A 41 -5.74 3.05 -5.24
C ASP A 41 -5.55 2.80 -3.73
N LEU A 42 -4.85 3.71 -3.04
CA LEU A 42 -4.66 3.64 -1.59
C LEU A 42 -5.93 4.03 -0.82
N ASP A 43 -6.65 5.06 -1.29
CA ASP A 43 -7.97 5.46 -0.79
C ASP A 43 -8.97 4.32 -0.95
N GLU A 44 -9.12 3.77 -2.16
CA GLU A 44 -10.03 2.66 -2.42
C GLU A 44 -9.66 1.42 -1.59
N TRP A 45 -8.36 1.12 -1.43
CA TRP A 45 -7.92 0.04 -0.56
C TRP A 45 -8.22 0.30 0.93
N SER A 46 -8.08 1.54 1.38
CA SER A 46 -8.37 1.94 2.76
C SER A 46 -9.87 1.86 3.05
N GLU A 47 -10.71 2.27 2.10
CA GLU A 47 -12.17 2.17 2.16
C GLU A 47 -12.66 0.71 2.06
N ALA A 48 -12.00 -0.11 1.23
CA ALA A 48 -12.34 -1.52 1.05
C ALA A 48 -11.97 -2.39 2.27
N ARG A 49 -11.05 -1.94 3.13
CA ARG A 49 -10.88 -2.54 4.46
C ARG A 49 -11.90 -1.92 5.40
N PRO A 50 -12.59 -2.72 6.24
CA PRO A 50 -13.20 -2.16 7.43
C PRO A 50 -12.05 -1.61 8.28
N VAL A 51 -11.90 -0.29 8.26
CA VAL A 51 -11.07 0.40 9.23
C VAL A 51 -11.54 -0.09 10.59
N ALA A 52 -10.64 -0.74 11.34
CA ALA A 52 -10.83 -0.80 12.78
C ALA A 52 -10.65 0.64 13.26
N SER A 53 -11.73 1.43 13.20
CA SER A 53 -11.82 2.69 13.89
C SER A 53 -11.73 2.41 15.38
N HIS A 54 -10.58 2.69 15.98
CA HIS A 54 -10.51 3.21 17.34
C HIS A 54 -9.22 4.00 17.56
#